data_AF-A0A537RZ89-F1
#
_entry.id   AF-A0A537RZ89-F1
#
_cell.length_a   1.000
_cell.length_b   1.000
_cell.length_c   1.000
_cell.angle_alpha   90.00
_cell.angle_beta   90.00
_cell.angle_gamma   90.00
#
_symmetry.space_group_name_H-M   'P 1'
#
loop_
_entity.id
_entity.type
_entity.pdbx_description
1 polymer ?
#
loop_
_entity_poly.entity_id
_entity_poly.type
_entity_poly.pdbx_seq_one_letter_code
_entity_poly.pdbx_strand_id
1 'polypeptide(L)'
;MKAEAIPLGEQLIVQEADLDKQFANRTITPASLAVSTGAIGATHAALRRAHLKYHLFTVEVLTPAQTQRYAELRGYNGAIHLHGHRE
;
A
#
# COMPACT_ATOMS: atom_id res chain seq x y z
N MET A 1 5.41 -11.58 -5.53
CA MET A 1 5.11 -10.15 -5.21
C MET A 1 5.27 -9.22 -6.40
N LYS A 2 6.47 -9.03 -6.97
CA LYS A 2 6.72 -7.99 -8.00
C LYS A 2 5.75 -8.03 -9.20
N ALA A 3 5.54 -9.22 -9.78
CA ALA A 3 4.64 -9.40 -10.92
C ALA A 3 3.18 -8.99 -10.64
N GLU A 4 2.75 -9.03 -9.37
CA GLU A 4 1.40 -8.61 -8.95
C GLU A 4 1.37 -7.14 -8.50
N ALA A 5 2.45 -6.65 -7.88
CA ALA A 5 2.51 -5.29 -7.33
C ALA A 5 2.85 -4.22 -8.39
N ILE A 6 3.68 -4.54 -9.39
CA ILE A 6 4.09 -3.57 -10.42
C ILE A 6 2.88 -3.04 -11.22
N PRO A 7 2.00 -3.90 -11.78
CA PRO A 7 0.85 -3.41 -12.55
C PRO A 7 -0.11 -2.55 -11.71
N LEU A 8 -0.29 -2.91 -10.43
CA LEU A 8 -1.11 -2.14 -9.50
C LEU A 8 -0.48 -0.78 -9.17
N GLY A 9 0.86 -0.70 -9.08
CA GLY A 9 1.58 0.55 -8.87
C GLY A 9 1.50 1.47 -10.09
N GLU A 10 1.65 0.91 -11.30
CA GLU A 10 1.46 1.66 -12.55
C GLU A 10 0.04 2.21 -12.66
N GLN A 11 -0.96 1.39 -12.34
CA GLN A 11 -2.35 1.83 -12.31
C GLN A 11 -2.58 2.95 -11.30
N LEU A 12 -2.00 2.86 -10.10
CA LEU A 12 -2.13 3.90 -9.09
C LEU A 12 -1.54 5.23 -9.57
N ILE A 13 -0.34 5.20 -10.17
CA ILE A 13 0.30 6.40 -10.74
C ILE A 13 -0.59 7.05 -11.80
N VAL A 14 -1.20 6.25 -12.69
CA VAL A 14 -2.12 6.76 -13.71
C VAL A 14 -3.36 7.40 -13.10
N GLN A 15 -3.97 6.76 -12.08
CA GLN A 15 -5.16 7.27 -11.41
C GLN A 15 -4.90 8.59 -10.68
N GLU A 16 -3.79 8.69 -9.94
CA GLU A 16 -3.38 9.93 -9.26
C GLU A 16 -3.09 11.05 -10.26
N ALA A 17 -2.35 10.74 -11.35
CA ALA A 17 -2.05 11.72 -12.38
C ALA A 17 -3.31 12.22 -13.12
N ASP A 18 -4.34 11.38 -13.26
CA ASP A 18 -5.63 11.81 -13.82
C ASP A 18 -6.40 12.71 -12.86
N LEU A 19 -6.45 12.36 -11.58
CA LEU A 19 -7.06 13.19 -10.54
C LEU A 19 -6.41 14.58 -10.49
N ASP A 20 -5.08 14.63 -10.50
CA ASP A 20 -4.31 15.89 -10.54
C ASP A 20 -4.66 16.73 -11.78
N LYS A 21 -4.78 16.12 -12.96
CA LYS A 21 -5.18 16.82 -14.20
C LYS A 21 -6.59 17.38 -14.11
N GLN A 22 -7.54 16.64 -13.54
CA GLN A 22 -8.92 17.12 -13.38
C GLN A 22 -8.99 18.35 -12.46
N PHE A 23 -8.19 18.39 -11.40
CA PHE A 23 -8.05 19.57 -10.55
C PHE A 23 -7.36 20.73 -11.27
N ALA A 24 -6.22 20.49 -11.93
CA ALA A 24 -5.46 21.50 -12.64
C ALA A 24 -6.30 22.20 -13.73
N ASN A 25 -7.13 21.42 -14.44
CA ASN A 25 -8.00 21.91 -15.49
C ASN A 25 -9.35 22.46 -14.99
N ARG A 26 -9.61 22.41 -13.67
CA ARG A 26 -10.88 22.80 -13.04
C ARG A 26 -12.10 22.05 -13.62
N THR A 27 -11.91 20.82 -14.06
CA THR A 27 -12.98 19.96 -14.61
C THR A 27 -13.54 18.98 -13.58
N ILE A 28 -12.91 18.90 -12.40
CA ILE A 28 -13.37 18.04 -11.30
C ILE A 28 -14.79 18.43 -10.84
N THR A 29 -15.61 17.44 -10.56
CA THR A 29 -16.95 17.60 -9.97
C THR A 29 -17.06 16.76 -8.71
N PRO A 30 -18.04 17.00 -7.81
CA PRO A 30 -18.25 16.14 -6.65
C PRO A 30 -18.44 14.66 -7.01
N ALA A 31 -19.14 14.38 -8.13
CA ALA A 31 -19.33 13.03 -8.62
C ALA A 31 -18.03 12.39 -9.13
N SER A 32 -17.25 13.10 -9.98
CA SER A 32 -15.99 12.57 -10.50
C SER A 32 -14.90 12.45 -9.44
N LEU A 33 -14.93 13.30 -8.41
CA LEU A 33 -14.07 13.19 -7.23
C LEU A 33 -14.34 11.90 -6.46
N ALA A 34 -15.61 11.60 -6.16
CA ALA A 34 -15.99 10.38 -5.45
C ALA A 34 -15.58 9.12 -6.22
N VAL A 35 -15.77 9.11 -7.55
CA VAL A 35 -15.35 8.01 -8.42
C VAL A 35 -13.83 7.83 -8.41
N SER A 36 -13.08 8.91 -8.64
CA SER A 36 -11.61 8.86 -8.76
C SER A 36 -10.96 8.41 -7.45
N THR A 37 -11.37 9.01 -6.32
CA THR A 37 -10.83 8.67 -5.00
C THR A 37 -11.22 7.25 -4.56
N GLY A 38 -12.43 6.80 -4.89
CA GLY A 38 -12.84 5.41 -4.65
C GLY A 38 -11.99 4.41 -5.43
N ALA A 39 -11.71 4.71 -6.71
CA ALA A 39 -10.86 3.86 -7.56
C ALA A 39 -9.40 3.82 -7.07
N ILE A 40 -8.84 4.96 -6.67
CA ILE A 40 -7.50 5.08 -6.06
C ILE A 40 -7.43 4.25 -4.77
N GLY A 41 -8.41 4.40 -3.88
CA GLY A 41 -8.50 3.64 -2.63
C GLY A 41 -8.54 2.13 -2.86
N ALA A 42 -9.29 1.67 -3.87
CA ALA A 42 -9.34 0.26 -4.24
C ALA A 42 -7.97 -0.26 -4.73
N THR A 43 -7.24 0.51 -5.54
CA THR A 43 -5.90 0.15 -6.00
C THR A 43 -4.90 0.11 -4.85
N HIS A 44 -4.94 1.08 -3.94
CA HIS A 44 -4.14 1.09 -2.71
C HIS A 44 -4.41 -0.15 -1.85
N ALA A 45 -5.68 -0.50 -1.64
CA ALA A 45 -6.07 -1.69 -0.90
C ALA A 45 -5.55 -2.96 -1.58
N ALA A 46 -5.60 -3.03 -2.92
CA ALA A 46 -5.05 -4.14 -3.69
C ALA A 46 -3.53 -4.27 -3.53
N LEU A 47 -2.78 -3.16 -3.60
CA LEU A 47 -1.34 -3.15 -3.36
C LEU A 47 -0.99 -3.66 -1.95
N ARG A 48 -1.68 -3.15 -0.93
CA ARG A 48 -1.45 -3.58 0.45
C ARG A 48 -1.79 -5.05 0.64
N ARG A 49 -2.87 -5.53 0.05
CA ARG A 49 -3.24 -6.95 0.07
C ARG A 49 -2.19 -7.81 -0.61
N ALA A 50 -1.70 -7.43 -1.79
CA ALA A 50 -0.65 -8.17 -2.49
C ALA A 50 0.60 -8.29 -1.60
N HIS A 51 1.05 -7.19 -1.01
CA HIS A 51 2.18 -7.18 -0.08
C HIS A 51 1.98 -8.12 1.13
N LEU A 52 0.87 -7.96 1.85
CA LEU A 52 0.60 -8.74 3.06
C LEU A 52 0.39 -10.24 2.76
N LYS A 53 -0.23 -10.58 1.63
CA LYS A 53 -0.39 -11.97 1.18
C LYS A 53 0.96 -12.67 1.06
N TYR A 54 1.96 -12.03 0.43
CA TYR A 54 3.29 -12.63 0.31
C TYR A 54 4.03 -12.70 1.66
N HIS A 55 3.72 -11.82 2.63
CA HIS A 55 4.24 -11.99 3.99
C HIS A 55 3.72 -13.25 4.66
N LEU A 56 2.43 -13.54 4.54
CA LEU A 56 1.85 -14.78 5.08
C LEU A 56 2.54 -16.00 4.47
N PHE A 57 2.62 -16.07 3.13
CA PHE A 57 3.27 -17.19 2.44
C PHE A 57 4.77 -17.31 2.75
N THR A 58 5.45 -16.18 2.98
CA THR A 58 6.86 -16.23 3.37
C THR A 58 7.01 -16.89 4.73
N VAL A 59 6.21 -16.51 5.73
CA VAL A 59 6.31 -17.08 7.08
C VAL A 59 6.00 -18.57 7.09
N GLU A 60 5.07 -19.04 6.25
CA GLU A 60 4.70 -20.46 6.14
C GLU A 60 5.85 -21.39 5.72
N VAL A 61 6.84 -20.88 4.98
CA VAL A 61 7.96 -21.70 4.46
C VAL A 61 9.25 -21.56 5.29
N LEU A 62 9.26 -20.73 6.32
CA LEU A 62 10.42 -20.50 7.17
C LEU A 62 10.41 -21.41 8.40
N THR A 63 11.60 -21.86 8.81
CA THR A 63 11.80 -22.48 10.12
C THR A 63 11.61 -21.46 11.24
N PRO A 64 11.35 -21.88 12.49
CA PRO A 64 11.19 -20.95 13.62
C PRO A 64 12.35 -19.95 13.77
N ALA A 65 13.61 -20.41 13.63
CA ALA A 65 14.79 -19.54 13.68
C ALA A 65 14.84 -18.53 12.52
N GLN A 66 14.45 -18.95 11.31
CA GLN A 66 14.36 -18.05 10.16
C GLN A 66 13.23 -17.03 10.32
N THR A 67 12.10 -17.43 10.90
CA THR A 67 10.98 -16.52 11.21
C THR A 67 11.38 -15.44 12.22
N GLN A 68 12.14 -15.80 13.27
CA GLN A 68 12.69 -14.83 14.20
C GLN A 68 13.62 -13.82 13.49
N ARG A 69 14.57 -14.33 12.68
CA ARG A 69 15.47 -13.46 11.91
C ARG A 69 14.72 -12.58 10.89
N TYR A 70 13.69 -13.13 10.27
CA TYR A 70 12.82 -12.40 9.35
C TYR A 70 12.09 -11.26 10.07
N ALA A 71 11.55 -11.51 11.27
CA ALA A 71 10.90 -10.49 12.08
C ALA A 71 11.86 -9.35 12.49
N GLU A 72 13.11 -9.68 12.84
CA GLU A 72 14.17 -8.69 13.11
C GLU A 72 14.46 -7.79 11.91
N LEU A 73 14.67 -8.37 10.73
CA LEU A 73 14.91 -7.62 9.49
C LEU A 73 13.72 -6.74 9.08
N ARG A 74 12.53 -7.07 9.58
CA ARG A 74 11.30 -6.29 9.38
C ARG A 74 11.08 -5.20 10.43
N GLY A 75 11.97 -5.09 11.41
CA GLY A 75 11.89 -4.08 12.46
C GLY A 75 10.96 -4.43 13.62
N TYR A 76 10.43 -5.66 13.70
CA TYR A 76 9.51 -6.05 14.78
C TYR A 76 10.21 -6.27 16.14
N ASN A 77 11.55 -6.44 16.16
CA ASN A 77 12.34 -6.53 17.40
C ASN A 77 13.04 -5.20 17.78
N GLY A 78 12.87 -4.13 17.00
CA GLY A 78 13.39 -2.80 17.32
C GLY A 78 12.26 -1.91 17.83
N ALA A 79 12.14 -1.79 19.15
CA ALA A 79 11.40 -0.79 19.91
C ALA A 79 10.09 -0.24 19.28
N ILE A 80 9.00 -0.49 19.99
CA ILE A 80 7.76 0.29 19.94
C ILE A 80 8.11 1.78 19.74
N HIS A 81 7.93 2.29 18.53
CA HIS A 81 7.85 3.73 18.30
C HIS A 81 6.54 4.19 18.94
N LEU A 82 6.61 4.53 20.23
CA LEU A 82 5.64 5.36 20.92
C LEU A 82 5.69 6.74 20.27
N HIS A 83 5.04 6.91 19.11
CA HIS A 83 4.62 8.24 18.69
C HIS A 83 3.40 8.64 19.53
N GLY A 84 3.68 9.02 20.78
CA GLY A 84 2.78 9.83 21.56
C GLY A 84 2.69 11.21 20.90
N HIS A 85 1.65 11.42 20.12
CA HIS A 85 1.21 12.78 19.78
C HIS A 85 0.77 13.45 21.10
N ARG A 86 1.60 14.36 21.59
CA ARG A 86 1.15 15.45 22.45
C ARG A 86 0.48 16.48 21.53
N GLU A 87 -0.80 16.71 21.74
CA GLU A 87 -1.45 18.03 21.68
C GLU A 87 -2.43 18.13 22.83
#